data_AF-A0A7E4W5H5-F1
#
_entry.id   AF-A0A7E4W5H5-F1
#
_cell.length_a   1.000
_cell.length_b   1.000
_cell.length_c   1.000
_cell.angle_alpha   90.00
_cell.angle_beta   90.00
_cell.angle_gamma   90.00
#
_symmetry.space_group_name_H-M   'P 1'
#
loop_
_entity.id
_entity.type
_entity.pdbx_description
1 polymer ?
#
loop_
_entity_poly.entity_id
_entity_poly.type
_entity_poly.pdbx_seq_one_letter_code
_entity_poly.pdbx_strand_id
1 'polypeptide(L)'
;MSYRRDLTAKSRFIDGDIINGYIQHRTDKNSRIIFQFSQPYIIGSIRLLLNEECSYYVRVATNNKNWSPRLFEDNVSGWRLVTFPKQPVTYIKVVGTKAPSNVFRLRQLECPAV
;
A
#
# COMPACT_ATOMS: atom_id res chain seq x y z
N MET A 1 -3.23 -23.80 -5.90
CA MET A 1 -4.33 -23.21 -5.10
C MET A 1 -3.71 -22.24 -4.10
N SER A 2 -3.83 -20.92 -4.12
CA SER A 2 -4.21 -19.93 -5.14
C SER A 2 -3.02 -18.95 -5.17
N TYR A 3 -2.38 -18.83 -6.32
CA TYR A 3 -1.19 -18.00 -6.52
C TYR A 3 -1.49 -17.08 -7.71
N ARG A 4 -1.70 -15.78 -7.47
CA ARG A 4 -1.66 -14.73 -8.49
C ARG A 4 -1.52 -13.37 -7.78
N ARG A 5 -0.37 -12.66 -7.81
CA ARG A 5 0.30 -11.97 -8.94
C ARG A 5 -0.68 -10.98 -9.64
N ASP A 6 -0.43 -9.69 -9.83
CA ASP A 6 0.82 -8.95 -9.97
C ASP A 6 0.65 -7.45 -9.62
N LEU A 7 1.60 -6.88 -8.88
CA LEU A 7 1.98 -5.48 -9.10
C LEU A 7 2.77 -5.48 -10.40
N THR A 8 2.10 -5.14 -11.51
CA THR A 8 2.58 -5.12 -12.90
C THR A 8 4.09 -4.96 -13.04
N ALA A 9 4.87 -6.06 -13.11
CA ALA A 9 6.25 -6.27 -13.61
C ALA A 9 7.36 -5.19 -13.40
N LYS A 10 7.08 -4.08 -12.70
CA LYS A 10 7.83 -2.82 -12.76
C LYS A 10 7.75 -2.03 -11.45
N SER A 11 7.27 -2.68 -10.38
CA SER A 11 7.29 -2.11 -9.05
C SER A 11 8.46 -2.61 -8.23
N ARG A 12 9.39 -1.70 -7.90
CA ARG A 12 10.43 -1.96 -6.92
C ARG A 12 9.83 -1.80 -5.53
N PHE A 13 10.00 -2.83 -4.72
CA PHE A 13 9.79 -2.81 -3.29
C PHE A 13 11.00 -2.17 -2.63
N ILE A 14 10.80 -1.13 -1.82
CA ILE A 14 11.90 -0.32 -1.27
C ILE A 14 12.06 -0.55 0.25
N ASP A 15 11.01 -0.99 0.95
CA ASP A 15 10.98 -1.18 2.41
C ASP A 15 9.81 -2.13 2.81
N GLY A 16 10.04 -2.96 3.84
CA GLY A 16 9.19 -4.08 4.32
C GLY A 16 9.81 -5.48 4.10
N ASP A 17 9.17 -6.54 4.59
CA ASP A 17 9.57 -7.94 4.38
C ASP A 17 8.41 -8.76 3.79
N ILE A 18 8.73 -9.76 2.96
CA ILE A 18 7.74 -10.75 2.50
C ILE A 18 7.88 -12.01 3.36
N ILE A 19 6.90 -12.26 4.22
CA ILE A 19 6.89 -13.43 5.12
C ILE A 19 5.57 -14.16 4.95
N ASN A 20 5.63 -15.46 4.63
CA ASN A 20 4.45 -16.33 4.40
C ASN A 20 3.45 -15.79 3.36
N GLY A 21 3.93 -15.06 2.34
CA GLY A 21 3.09 -14.48 1.29
C GLY A 21 2.42 -13.15 1.65
N TYR A 22 2.76 -12.56 2.80
CA TYR A 22 2.31 -11.23 3.21
C TYR A 22 3.44 -10.22 3.08
N ILE A 23 3.12 -9.03 2.58
CA ILE A 23 4.00 -7.88 2.66
C ILE A 23 3.78 -7.29 4.05
N GLN A 24 4.81 -7.29 4.89
CA GLN A 24 4.68 -6.83 6.26
C GLN A 24 5.78 -5.87 6.68
N HIS A 25 5.47 -5.05 7.66
CA HIS A 25 6.44 -4.20 8.33
C HIS A 25 6.01 -3.95 9.78
N ARG A 26 6.95 -3.57 10.65
CA ARG A 26 6.61 -3.18 12.02
C ARG A 26 5.93 -1.81 12.02
N THR A 27 5.00 -1.56 12.94
CA THR A 27 4.30 -0.26 13.05
C THR A 27 5.16 0.82 13.73
N ASP A 28 6.48 0.69 13.64
CA ASP A 28 7.43 1.70 14.11
C ASP A 28 7.50 2.88 13.13
N LYS A 29 8.08 4.00 13.58
CA LYS A 29 8.11 5.25 12.81
C LYS A 29 8.94 5.17 11.53
N ASN A 30 9.83 4.18 11.41
CA ASN A 30 10.80 4.10 10.32
C ASN A 30 10.44 3.07 9.25
N SER A 31 9.48 2.18 9.50
CA SER A 31 9.07 1.20 8.52
C SER A 31 7.88 1.67 7.67
N ARG A 32 7.94 1.37 6.37
CA ARG A 32 6.85 1.66 5.42
C ARG A 32 6.88 0.68 4.26
N ILE A 33 5.75 0.50 3.58
CA ILE A 33 5.71 -0.21 2.30
C ILE A 33 5.64 0.83 1.19
N ILE A 34 6.55 0.75 0.23
CA ILE A 34 6.54 1.60 -0.96
C ILE A 34 6.52 0.73 -2.21
N PHE A 35 5.52 0.98 -3.05
CA PHE A 35 5.42 0.49 -4.40
C PHE A 35 5.85 1.61 -5.35
N GLN A 36 6.78 1.32 -6.24
CA GLN A 36 7.14 2.20 -7.34
C GLN A 36 6.46 1.69 -8.63
N PHE A 37 6.25 2.52 -9.63
CA PHE A 37 5.95 2.09 -11.01
C PHE A 37 7.11 2.52 -11.91
N SER A 38 7.33 1.87 -13.04
CA SER A 38 8.41 2.29 -13.96
C SER A 38 8.20 3.65 -14.59
N GLN A 39 6.95 4.09 -14.64
CA GLN A 39 6.53 5.33 -15.25
C GLN A 39 5.29 5.84 -14.50
N PRO A 40 4.97 7.13 -14.61
CA PRO A 40 3.73 7.66 -14.07
C PRO A 40 2.52 7.05 -14.77
N TYR A 41 1.51 6.64 -14.00
CA TYR A 41 0.19 6.22 -14.49
C TYR A 41 -0.90 7.13 -13.91
N ILE A 42 -1.89 7.50 -14.72
CA ILE A 42 -3.05 8.26 -14.23
C ILE A 42 -3.98 7.29 -13.51
N ILE A 43 -4.09 7.42 -12.18
CA ILE A 43 -4.95 6.58 -11.34
C ILE A 43 -5.73 7.46 -10.36
N GLY A 44 -6.87 6.97 -9.88
CA GLY A 44 -7.69 7.63 -8.85
C GLY A 44 -8.25 6.67 -7.80
N SER A 45 -7.85 5.39 -7.86
CA SER A 45 -8.38 4.33 -7.02
C SER A 45 -7.31 3.25 -6.79
N ILE A 46 -7.22 2.79 -5.54
CA ILE A 46 -6.38 1.66 -5.12
C ILE A 46 -7.22 0.77 -4.21
N ARG A 47 -7.06 -0.55 -4.31
CA ARG A 47 -7.66 -1.52 -3.39
C ARG A 47 -6.59 -2.23 -2.58
N LEU A 48 -6.79 -2.34 -1.28
CA LEU A 48 -5.90 -3.05 -0.36
C LEU A 48 -6.64 -4.22 0.29
N LEU A 49 -5.99 -5.38 0.35
CA LEU A 49 -6.46 -6.53 1.14
C LEU A 49 -5.61 -6.68 2.39
N LEU A 50 -6.22 -6.40 3.54
CA LEU A 50 -5.59 -6.51 4.85
C LEU A 50 -5.78 -7.90 5.43
N ASN A 51 -4.78 -8.40 6.16
CA ASN A 51 -4.88 -9.71 6.81
C ASN A 51 -5.65 -9.66 8.14
N GLU A 52 -5.50 -8.57 8.89
CA GLU A 52 -6.05 -8.39 10.23
C GLU A 52 -6.52 -6.94 10.42
N GLU A 53 -7.30 -6.70 11.46
CA GLU A 53 -7.77 -5.37 11.82
C GLU A 53 -6.59 -4.47 12.19
N CYS A 54 -6.46 -3.34 11.50
CA CYS A 54 -5.35 -2.41 11.67
C CYS A 54 -5.73 -1.00 11.21
N SER A 55 -4.90 -0.05 11.62
CA SER A 55 -4.97 1.34 11.18
C SER A 55 -3.79 1.60 10.26
N TYR A 56 -4.03 2.33 9.17
CA TYR A 56 -3.01 2.64 8.19
C TYR A 56 -3.29 3.96 7.50
N TYR A 57 -2.31 4.45 6.75
CA TYR A 57 -2.56 5.48 5.76
C TYR A 57 -1.89 5.17 4.43
N VAL A 58 -2.48 5.71 3.37
CA VAL A 58 -1.94 5.69 2.02
C VAL A 58 -1.60 7.10 1.59
N ARG A 59 -0.54 7.24 0.80
CA ARG A 59 -0.23 8.45 0.05
C ARG A 59 0.42 8.09 -1.27
N VAL A 60 0.16 8.90 -2.27
CA VAL A 60 0.67 8.71 -3.63
C VAL A 60 1.59 9.86 -4.01
N ALA A 61 2.46 9.64 -4.99
CA ALA A 61 3.36 10.67 -5.48
C ALA A 61 3.83 10.37 -6.91
N THR A 62 4.23 11.40 -7.64
CA THR A 62 4.97 11.28 -8.91
C THR A 62 6.47 11.10 -8.69
N ASN A 63 6.98 11.51 -7.53
CA ASN A 63 8.38 11.41 -7.13
C ASN A 63 8.51 10.96 -5.66
N ASN A 64 9.67 10.45 -5.23
CA ASN A 64 9.86 9.96 -3.86
C ASN A 64 10.04 11.07 -2.80
N LYS A 65 9.73 12.35 -3.12
CA LYS A 65 9.96 13.52 -2.25
C LYS A 65 8.65 14.22 -1.85
N ASN A 66 7.81 14.51 -2.85
CA ASN A 66 6.59 15.30 -2.71
C ASN A 66 5.39 14.35 -2.71
N TRP A 67 4.83 14.14 -1.52
CA TRP A 67 3.73 13.20 -1.31
C TRP A 67 2.39 13.92 -1.24
N SER A 68 1.34 13.25 -1.72
CA SER A 68 -0.04 13.67 -1.49
C SER A 68 -0.37 13.71 0.01
N PRO A 69 -1.48 14.38 0.39
CA PRO A 69 -2.07 14.22 1.72
C PRO A 69 -2.25 12.74 2.08
N ARG A 70 -2.15 12.45 3.38
CA ARG A 70 -2.36 11.10 3.91
C ARG A 70 -3.85 10.78 3.92
N LEU A 71 -4.20 9.66 3.33
CA LEU A 71 -5.54 9.08 3.38
C LEU A 71 -5.54 8.03 4.49
N PHE A 72 -6.08 8.40 5.64
CA PHE A 72 -6.08 7.56 6.84
C PHE A 72 -7.32 6.68 6.91
N GLU A 73 -7.12 5.45 7.34
CA GLU A 73 -8.19 4.56 7.81
C GLU A 73 -7.81 3.99 9.16
N ASP A 74 -8.78 3.92 10.07
CA ASP A 74 -8.57 3.52 11.46
C ASP A 74 -9.40 2.28 11.78
N ASN A 75 -8.74 1.27 12.35
CA ASN A 75 -9.36 0.04 12.84
C ASN A 75 -10.23 -0.70 11.80
N VAL A 76 -9.64 -0.98 10.63
CA VAL A 76 -10.30 -1.65 9.51
C VAL A 76 -9.63 -2.96 9.13
N SER A 77 -10.37 -3.87 8.49
CA SER A 77 -9.88 -5.17 8.02
C SER A 77 -10.44 -5.51 6.64
N GLY A 78 -9.93 -6.58 6.01
CA GLY A 78 -10.40 -7.08 4.73
C GLY A 78 -10.08 -6.16 3.54
N TRP A 79 -10.96 -6.16 2.54
CA TRP A 79 -10.81 -5.32 1.35
C TRP A 79 -11.19 -3.87 1.64
N ARG A 80 -10.25 -2.95 1.40
CA ARG A 80 -10.44 -1.51 1.54
C ARG A 80 -10.18 -0.79 0.23
N LEU A 81 -11.12 0.06 -0.16
CA LEU A 81 -11.03 0.90 -1.36
C LEU A 81 -10.59 2.30 -0.94
N VAL A 82 -9.49 2.77 -1.52
CA VAL A 82 -8.96 4.12 -1.31
C VAL A 82 -9.10 4.89 -2.61
N THR A 83 -9.90 5.96 -2.59
CA THR A 83 -10.12 6.84 -3.74
C THR A 83 -9.48 8.21 -3.52
N PHE A 84 -8.98 8.80 -4.60
CA PHE A 84 -8.37 10.13 -4.61
C PHE A 84 -8.54 10.78 -6.00
N PRO A 85 -8.33 12.10 -6.14
CA PRO A 85 -8.43 12.76 -7.44
C PRO A 85 -7.52 12.08 -8.46
N LYS A 86 -8.03 11.84 -9.69
CA LYS A 86 -7.25 11.25 -10.77
C LYS A 86 -6.00 12.09 -11.03
N GLN A 87 -4.84 11.49 -10.84
CA GLN A 87 -3.56 12.18 -10.99
C GLN A 87 -2.47 11.19 -11.45
N PRO A 88 -1.36 11.67 -12.04
CA PRO A 88 -0.20 10.84 -12.32
C PRO A 88 0.40 10.32 -11.01
N VAL A 89 0.65 9.01 -10.94
CA VAL A 89 1.27 8.35 -9.79
C VAL A 89 2.40 7.44 -10.27
N THR A 90 3.56 7.59 -9.63
CA THR A 90 4.74 6.72 -9.80
C THR A 90 5.06 5.97 -8.51
N TYR A 91 4.63 6.48 -7.36
CA TYR A 91 4.88 5.90 -6.05
C TYR A 91 3.58 5.79 -5.26
N ILE A 92 3.35 4.64 -4.65
CA ILE A 92 2.30 4.41 -3.66
C ILE A 92 3.00 4.01 -2.37
N LYS A 93 2.69 4.71 -1.27
CA LYS A 93 3.21 4.38 0.05
C LYS A 93 2.06 4.02 0.97
N VAL A 94 2.18 2.84 1.57
CA VAL A 94 1.25 2.29 2.56
C VAL A 94 2.00 2.15 3.88
N VAL A 95 1.44 2.69 4.96
CA VAL A 95 2.07 2.62 6.28
C VAL A 95 1.04 2.22 7.31
N GLY A 96 1.24 1.07 7.95
CA GLY A 96 0.49 0.68 9.14
C GLY A 96 0.91 1.52 10.34
N THR A 97 -0.07 2.09 11.04
CA THR A 97 0.13 2.92 12.23
C THR A 97 -0.23 2.18 13.51
N LYS A 98 -1.17 1.22 13.44
CA LYS A 98 -1.59 0.40 14.58
C LYS A 98 -1.99 -0.98 14.11
N ALA A 99 -1.48 -2.02 14.75
CA ALA A 99 -1.84 -3.41 14.48
C ALA A 99 -1.70 -4.25 15.76
N PRO A 100 -2.48 -5.33 15.95
CA PRO A 100 -2.49 -6.12 17.19
C PRO A 100 -1.12 -6.63 17.63
N SER A 101 -0.27 -7.03 16.67
CA SER A 101 1.08 -7.57 16.93
C SER A 101 2.20 -6.56 16.69
N ASN A 102 1.88 -5.26 16.55
CA ASN A 102 2.79 -4.23 16.04
C ASN A 102 3.44 -4.59 14.68
N VAL A 103 2.80 -5.48 13.92
CA VAL A 103 3.18 -5.87 12.57
C VAL A 103 1.98 -5.64 11.68
N PHE A 104 2.14 -4.74 10.71
CA PHE A 104 1.14 -4.50 9.67
C PHE A 104 1.34 -5.53 8.57
N ARG A 105 0.26 -6.22 8.16
CA ARG A 105 0.28 -7.25 7.11
C ARG A 105 -0.67 -6.91 5.98
N LEU A 106 -0.10 -6.67 4.80
CA LEU A 106 -0.80 -6.46 3.56
C LEU A 106 -0.71 -7.73 2.71
N ARG A 107 -1.87 -8.27 2.32
CA ARG A 107 -1.96 -9.46 1.47
C ARG A 107 -1.88 -9.09 -0.01
N GLN A 108 -2.59 -8.04 -0.42
CA GLN A 108 -2.71 -7.67 -1.83
C GLN A 108 -2.94 -6.17 -2.01
N LEU A 109 -2.44 -5.62 -3.13
CA LEU A 109 -2.75 -4.29 -3.62
C LEU A 109 -3.18 -4.39 -5.07
N GLU A 110 -4.29 -3.75 -5.41
CA GLU A 110 -4.82 -3.64 -6.77
C GLU A 110 -4.86 -2.16 -7.19
N CYS A 111 -4.43 -1.88 -8.41
CA CYS A 111 -4.39 -0.52 -8.93
C CYS A 111 -4.37 -0.54 -10.49
N PRO A 112 -5.29 0.15 -11.17
CA PRO A 112 -6.46 0.85 -10.61
C PRO A 112 -7.50 -0.15 -10.06
N ALA A 113 -8.35 0.30 -9.14
CA ALA A 113 -9.37 -0.56 -8.51
C ALA A 113 -10.77 -0.39 -9.09
N VAL A 114 -11.00 0.74 -9.79
CA VAL A 114 -12.27 1.18 -10.41
C VAL A 114 -11.95 2.00 -11.64
#